data_AF-A0A948VSU8-F1
#
_entry.id   AF-A0A948VSU8-F1
#
_cell.length_a   1.000
_cell.length_b   1.000
_cell.length_c   1.000
_cell.angle_alpha   90.00
_cell.angle_beta   90.00
_cell.angle_gamma   90.00
#
_symmetry.space_group_name_H-M   'P 1'
#
loop_
_entity.id
_entity.type
_entity.pdbx_description
1 polymer ?
#
loop_
_entity_poly.entity_id
_entity_poly.type
_entity_poly.pdbx_seq_one_letter_code
_entity_poly.pdbx_strand_id
1 'polypeptide(L)'
;MIDYFALALGHGLIAIALLRLVLRDGLDVDPLISTIAAETAEIRKSARSAGRNAARRAQDVGEVDAEGDGGERQGIITQPPRRRPGGGP
;
A
#
# COMPACT_ATOMS: atom_id res chain seq x y z
N MET A 1 -54.86 2.90 -33.77
CA MET A 1 -53.85 3.40 -32.80
C MET A 1 -53.01 2.23 -32.30
N ILE A 2 -52.24 1.61 -33.20
CA ILE A 2 -51.56 0.32 -32.94
C ILE A 2 -50.07 0.48 -32.58
N ASP A 3 -49.59 1.72 -32.52
CA ASP A 3 -48.16 2.03 -32.44
C ASP A 3 -47.58 2.00 -31.01
N TYR A 4 -48.43 1.97 -29.99
CA TYR A 4 -47.99 1.89 -28.59
C TYR A 4 -47.29 0.58 -28.26
N PHE A 5 -47.70 -0.52 -28.89
CA PHE A 5 -47.09 -1.82 -28.66
C PHE A 5 -45.64 -1.86 -29.17
N ALA A 6 -45.42 -1.37 -30.40
CA ALA A 6 -44.09 -1.26 -30.97
C ALA A 6 -43.19 -0.32 -30.17
N LEU A 7 -43.74 0.82 -29.73
CA LEU A 7 -43.01 1.78 -28.90
C LEU A 7 -42.61 1.18 -27.55
N ALA A 8 -43.56 0.53 -26.84
CA ALA A 8 -43.30 -0.10 -25.55
C ALA A 8 -42.30 -1.25 -25.67
N LEU A 9 -42.38 -2.03 -26.75
CA LEU A 9 -41.46 -3.13 -27.02
C LEU A 9 -40.05 -2.60 -27.31
N GLY A 10 -39.91 -1.56 -28.14
CA GLY A 10 -38.63 -0.91 -28.40
C GLY A 10 -37.98 -0.35 -27.13
N HIS A 11 -38.76 0.34 -26.29
CA HIS A 11 -38.27 0.87 -25.02
C HIS A 11 -37.91 -0.23 -24.02
N GLY A 12 -38.72 -1.29 -23.94
CA GLY A 12 -38.43 -2.44 -23.07
C GLY A 12 -37.14 -3.15 -23.46
N LEU A 13 -36.92 -3.37 -24.76
CA LEU A 13 -35.69 -3.97 -25.26
C LEU A 13 -34.46 -3.09 -24.99
N ILE A 14 -34.59 -1.77 -25.17
CA ILE A 14 -33.50 -0.82 -24.86
C ILE A 14 -33.19 -0.85 -23.35
N ALA A 15 -34.21 -0.80 -22.49
CA ALA A 15 -34.01 -0.87 -21.04
C ALA A 15 -33.31 -2.16 -20.60
N ILE A 16 -33.70 -3.30 -21.17
CA ILE A 16 -33.06 -4.60 -20.89
C ILE A 16 -31.61 -4.61 -21.41
N ALA A 17 -31.35 -4.07 -22.60
CA ALA A 17 -30.00 -4.01 -23.16
C ALA A 17 -29.08 -3.16 -22.29
N LEU A 18 -29.55 -2.00 -21.81
CA LEU A 18 -28.81 -1.12 -20.91
C LEU A 18 -28.58 -1.78 -19.54
N LEU A 19 -29.61 -2.41 -18.97
CA LEU A 19 -29.47 -3.16 -17.72
C LEU A 19 -28.43 -4.28 -17.85
N ARG A 20 -28.46 -5.03 -18.95
CA ARG A 20 -27.47 -6.07 -19.25
C ARG A 20 -26.07 -5.51 -19.42
N LEU A 21 -25.92 -4.34 -20.03
CA LEU A 21 -24.63 -3.69 -20.19
C LEU A 21 -24.07 -3.25 -18.84
N VAL A 22 -24.87 -2.58 -18.01
CA VAL A 22 -24.48 -2.13 -16.66
C VAL A 22 -24.11 -3.30 -15.75
N LEU A 23 -24.86 -4.40 -15.82
CA LEU A 23 -24.57 -5.61 -15.05
C LEU A 23 -23.52 -6.52 -15.71
N ARG A 24 -22.92 -6.11 -16.82
CA ARG A 24 -21.95 -6.93 -17.54
C ARG A 24 -20.64 -6.99 -16.77
N ASP A 25 -20.21 -8.20 -16.45
CA ASP A 25 -18.86 -8.43 -15.94
C ASP A 25 -17.82 -7.84 -16.90
N GLY A 26 -16.91 -7.06 -16.33
CA GLY A 26 -15.85 -6.41 -17.08
C GLY A 26 -16.23 -5.08 -17.74
N LEU A 27 -17.42 -4.52 -17.49
CA LEU A 27 -17.76 -3.18 -18.00
C LEU A 27 -16.78 -2.11 -17.49
N ASP A 28 -16.36 -2.22 -16.23
CA ASP A 28 -15.42 -1.27 -15.58
C ASP A 28 -13.96 -1.72 -15.68
N VAL A 29 -13.67 -2.83 -16.37
CA VAL A 29 -12.29 -3.31 -16.55
C VAL A 29 -11.70 -2.56 -17.73
N ASP A 30 -11.09 -1.41 -17.44
CA ASP A 30 -10.29 -0.68 -18.40
C ASP A 30 -8.95 -1.40 -18.62
N PRO A 31 -8.62 -1.81 -19.88
CA PRO A 31 -7.33 -2.41 -20.20
C PRO A 31 -6.13 -1.57 -19.74
N LEU A 32 -6.20 -0.24 -19.82
CA LEU A 32 -5.12 0.65 -19.39
C LEU A 32 -4.93 0.63 -17.87
N ILE A 33 -6.03 0.54 -17.10
CA ILE A 33 -5.95 0.42 -15.65
C ILE A 33 -5.31 -0.93 -15.27
N SER A 34 -5.61 -1.99 -16.01
CA SER A 34 -5.02 -3.31 -15.77
C SER A 34 -3.51 -3.34 -16.01
N THR A 35 -3.02 -2.66 -17.05
CA THR A 35 -1.57 -2.57 -17.35
C THR A 35 -0.85 -1.74 -16.30
N ILE A 36 -1.42 -0.59 -15.91
CA ILE A 36 -0.85 0.27 -14.86
C ILE A 36 -0.80 -0.48 -13.52
N ALA A 37 -1.85 -1.22 -13.16
CA ALA A 37 -1.88 -2.01 -11.93
C ALA A 37 -0.79 -3.09 -11.91
N ALA A 38 -0.58 -3.79 -13.04
CA ALA A 38 0.46 -4.80 -13.18
C ALA A 38 1.88 -4.19 -13.07
N GLU A 39 2.13 -3.06 -13.75
CA GLU A 39 3.41 -2.34 -13.65
C GLU A 39 3.68 -1.86 -12.22
N THR A 40 2.67 -1.32 -11.55
CA THR A 40 2.79 -0.84 -10.17
C THR A 40 3.11 -1.98 -9.19
N ALA A 41 2.55 -3.17 -9.42
CA ALA A 41 2.83 -4.36 -8.61
C ALA A 41 4.30 -4.82 -8.76
N GLU A 42 4.83 -4.82 -9.99
CA GLU A 42 6.23 -5.17 -10.27
C GLU A 42 7.21 -4.13 -9.71
N ILE A 43 6.90 -2.83 -9.81
CA ILE A 43 7.70 -1.76 -9.21
C ILE A 43 7.74 -1.91 -7.68
N ARG A 44 6.61 -2.21 -7.03
CA ARG A 44 6.58 -2.43 -5.58
C ARG A 44 7.39 -3.65 -5.16
N LYS A 45 7.32 -4.73 -5.95
CA LYS A 45 8.07 -5.97 -5.69
C LYS A 45 9.58 -5.76 -5.82
N SER A 46 10.03 -5.03 -6.84
CA SER A 46 11.44 -4.70 -7.04
C SER A 46 11.96 -3.70 -6.00
N ALA A 47 11.19 -2.68 -5.63
CA ALA A 47 11.56 -1.77 -4.55
C ALA A 47 11.70 -2.50 -3.20
N ARG A 48 10.83 -3.47 -2.93
CA ARG A 48 10.89 -4.29 -1.70
C ARG A 48 12.11 -5.21 -1.66
N SER A 49 12.52 -5.78 -2.79
CA SER A 49 13.75 -6.58 -2.85
C SER A 49 15.01 -5.72 -2.72
N ALA A 50 15.02 -4.54 -3.34
CA ALA A 50 16.10 -3.57 -3.23
C ALA A 50 16.29 -3.06 -1.79
N GLY A 51 15.19 -2.71 -1.10
CA GLY A 51 15.23 -2.27 0.30
C GLY A 51 15.74 -3.36 1.27
N ARG A 52 15.35 -4.63 1.05
CA ARG A 52 15.86 -5.76 1.83
C ARG A 52 17.35 -6.00 1.59
N ASN A 53 17.82 -5.87 0.35
CA ASN A 53 19.22 -6.02 0.03
C ASN A 53 20.06 -4.86 0.60
N ALA A 54 19.55 -3.64 0.57
CA ALA A 54 20.18 -2.48 1.20
C ALA A 54 20.29 -2.64 2.73
N ALA A 55 19.23 -3.14 3.39
CA ALA A 55 19.25 -3.41 4.82
C ALA A 55 20.28 -4.50 5.21
N ARG A 56 20.44 -5.54 4.39
CA ARG A 56 21.49 -6.57 4.61
C ARG A 56 22.90 -6.00 4.48
N ARG A 57 23.14 -5.16 3.47
CA ARG A 57 24.44 -4.49 3.30
C ARG A 57 24.76 -3.53 4.44
N ALA A 58 23.77 -2.81 4.96
CA ALA A 58 23.98 -1.93 6.11
C ALA A 58 24.33 -2.71 7.40
N GLN A 59 23.83 -3.94 7.55
CA GLN A 59 24.19 -4.82 8.67
C GLN A 59 25.59 -5.41 8.52
N ASP A 60 25.96 -5.84 7.31
CA ASP A 60 27.29 -6.40 7.02
C ASP A 60 28.42 -5.38 7.21
N VAL A 61 28.17 -4.09 6.91
CA VAL A 61 29.13 -3.00 7.16
C VAL A 61 29.23 -2.64 8.65
N GLY A 62 28.20 -2.89 9.46
CA GLY A 62 28.20 -2.60 10.90
C GLY A 62 28.85 -3.68 11.77
N GLU A 63 28.99 -4.92 11.26
CA GLU A 63 29.63 -6.02 12.00
C GLU A 63 31.17 -5.91 11.98
N VAL A 64 31.76 -5.32 10.92
CA VAL A 64 33.22 -5.23 10.75
C VAL A 64 33.86 -4.16 11.65
N ASP A 65 33.09 -3.19 12.15
CA ASP A 65 33.58 -2.12 13.05
C ASP A 65 33.35 -2.41 14.55
N ALA A 66 32.74 -3.54 14.91
CA ALA A 66 32.34 -3.86 16.29
C ALA A 66 33.25 -4.85 17.03
N GLU A 67 34.38 -5.26 16.45
CA GLU A 67 35.32 -6.21 17.07
C GLU A 67 36.73 -5.61 17.14
N GLY A 68 36.89 -4.54 17.93
CA GLY A 68 38.17 -3.87 18.04
C GLY A 68 38.30 -2.69 19.01
N ASP A 69 37.61 -2.67 20.16
CA ASP A 69 38.02 -1.77 21.25
C ASP A 69 37.52 -2.24 22.63
N GLY A 70 38.22 -3.25 23.18
CA GLY A 70 38.13 -3.62 24.59
C GLY A 70 39.08 -2.79 25.43
N GLY A 71 38.93 -1.47 25.42
CA GLY A 71 39.78 -0.51 26.13
C GLY A 71 39.03 0.20 27.27
N GLU A 72 39.47 -0.08 28.49
CA GLU A 72 39.04 0.49 29.77
C GLU A 72 38.77 2.01 29.74
N ARG A 73 37.69 2.49 30.42
CA ARG A 73 37.71 3.57 31.44
C ARG A 73 36.31 4.11 31.82
N GLN A 74 36.04 3.98 33.12
CA GLN A 74 35.57 5.02 34.04
C GLN A 74 34.14 5.57 33.92
N GLY A 75 33.49 5.56 35.09
CA GLY A 75 32.09 5.89 35.27
C GLY A 75 31.75 7.36 35.08
N ILE A 76 30.53 7.58 34.62
CA ILE A 76 29.74 8.75 34.96
C ILE A 76 28.36 8.23 35.36
N ILE A 77 27.99 8.52 36.60
CA ILE A 77 26.67 8.25 37.17
C ILE A 77 25.67 9.14 36.42
N THR A 78 25.02 8.63 35.38
CA THR A 78 23.86 9.30 34.79
C THR A 78 22.65 8.99 35.66
N GLN A 79 22.43 9.85 36.65
CA GLN A 79 21.27 9.84 37.52
C GLN A 79 19.98 10.04 36.67
N PRO A 80 18.93 9.21 36.81
CA PRO A 80 17.67 9.41 36.10
C PRO A 80 16.92 10.65 36.62
N PRO A 81 16.13 11.34 35.78
CA PRO A 81 15.48 12.60 36.16
C PRO A 81 14.45 12.36 37.27
N ARG A 82 14.61 13.12 38.37
CA ARG A 82 13.65 13.17 39.49
C ARG A 82 12.28 13.62 38.96
N ARG A 83 11.30 12.72 38.92
CA ARG A 83 9.89 13.09 38.78
C ARG A 83 9.54 14.04 39.94
N ARG A 84 9.24 15.30 39.63
CA ARG A 84 8.59 16.21 40.58
C ARG A 84 7.27 15.56 41.02
N PRO A 85 7.01 15.39 42.33
CA PRO A 85 5.65 15.14 42.77
C PRO A 85 4.86 16.44 42.55
N GLY A 86 3.94 16.42 41.58
CA GLY A 86 2.91 17.44 41.47
C GLY A 86 2.08 17.43 42.75
N GLY A 87 2.23 18.46 43.56
CA GLY A 87 1.29 18.79 44.61
C GLY A 87 -0.02 19.27 43.98
N GLY A 88 -1.14 18.77 44.52
CA GLY A 88 -2.51 19.16 44.17
C GLY A 88 -2.87 20.55 44.69
N PRO A 89 -4.10 20.80 45.19
CA PRO A 89 -5.34 20.02 45.13
C PRO A 89 -6.14 20.21 43.84
#